data_AF-A0A382F6C0-F1
#
_entry.id   AF-A0A382F6C0-F1
#
_cell.length_a   1.000
_cell.length_b   1.000
_cell.length_c   1.000
_cell.angle_alpha   90.00
_cell.angle_beta   90.00
_cell.angle_gamma   90.00
#
_symmetry.space_group_name_H-M   'P 1'
#
loop_
_entity.id
_entity.type
_entity.pdbx_description
1 polymer ?
#
loop_
_entity_poly.entity_id
_entity_poly.type
_entity_poly.pdbx_seq_one_letter_code
_entity_poly.pdbx_strand_id
1 'polypeptide(L)'
;VFPVKDLLHTLLPIRGLQRGFSYDSLIKNLVLPFRIISSLLKIRTLFKDFKPELVIGTGGYASALPLLMATMQKTSIPIILQEQNSFPGITTRWFANKASLICIAFKINDKNLKHKIVLTGNPIRNNIVLGEKSLALKEHNLDERKKTVFVFGGSQGSAFLNKSMEKIINRFNGISVQILWQTGDNEYNNYKKYMSDSIKVTPFINDMASAYALSDLVVCRSGALTLSEVAACGKPSILIPFAAAAGN
;
A
#
# COMPACT_ATOMS: atom_id res chain seq x y z
N VAL A 1 -4.57 8.64 8.96
CA VAL A 1 -3.69 9.43 8.07
C VAL A 1 -4.61 10.20 7.14
N PHE A 2 -4.66 11.52 7.29
CA PHE A 2 -5.34 12.39 6.32
C PHE A 2 -4.52 12.44 5.03
N PRO A 3 -5.13 12.68 3.86
CA PRO A 3 -4.34 12.91 2.66
C PRO A 3 -3.37 14.07 2.91
N VAL A 4 -2.09 13.83 2.65
CA VAL A 4 -0.98 14.79 2.89
C VAL A 4 -1.00 15.93 1.85
N LYS A 5 -1.86 15.84 0.84
CA LYS A 5 -2.02 16.84 -0.23
C LYS A 5 -3.39 17.51 -0.13
N ASP A 6 -3.48 18.75 -0.60
CA ASP A 6 -4.70 19.57 -0.76
C ASP A 6 -5.68 18.99 -1.79
N LEU A 7 -6.09 17.75 -1.59
CA LEU A 7 -7.13 17.10 -2.35
C LEU A 7 -8.44 17.26 -1.60
N LEU A 8 -9.47 17.70 -2.32
CA LEU A 8 -10.84 17.64 -1.83
C LEU A 8 -11.14 16.21 -1.40
N HIS A 9 -11.47 16.03 -0.13
CA HIS A 9 -11.76 14.73 0.44
C HIS A 9 -12.94 14.81 1.39
N THR A 10 -13.72 13.73 1.44
CA THR A 10 -14.83 13.59 2.37
C THR A 10 -14.58 12.37 3.25
N LEU A 11 -14.55 12.58 4.56
CA LEU A 11 -14.43 11.48 5.51
C LEU A 11 -15.77 10.78 5.72
N LEU A 12 -15.78 9.48 5.43
CA LEU A 12 -16.91 8.62 5.74
C LEU A 12 -16.74 8.03 7.14
N PRO A 13 -17.76 8.10 8.01
CA PRO A 13 -17.71 7.53 9.35
C PRO A 13 -17.91 6.00 9.32
N ILE A 14 -17.12 5.30 8.51
CA ILE A 14 -17.20 3.85 8.30
C ILE A 14 -15.97 3.16 8.87
N ARG A 15 -16.18 1.99 9.47
CA ARG A 15 -15.11 1.07 9.87
C ARG A 15 -15.48 -0.32 9.37
N GLY A 16 -14.47 -1.10 9.03
CA GLY A 16 -14.68 -2.48 8.59
C GLY A 16 -15.26 -3.34 9.73
N LEU A 17 -15.97 -4.40 9.34
CA LEU A 17 -16.41 -5.46 10.25
C LEU A 17 -15.22 -5.94 11.09
N GLN A 18 -15.38 -5.90 12.42
CA GLN A 18 -14.38 -6.45 13.33
C GLN A 18 -14.54 -7.97 13.35
N ARG A 19 -13.49 -8.71 12.97
CA ARG A 19 -13.51 -10.17 12.81
C ARG A 19 -13.31 -10.95 14.12
N GLY A 20 -13.67 -10.38 15.27
CA GLY A 20 -13.52 -11.00 16.59
C GLY A 20 -14.86 -11.19 17.31
N PHE A 21 -14.94 -12.21 18.17
CA PHE A 21 -16.11 -12.47 19.02
C PHE A 21 -16.05 -11.78 20.38
N SER A 22 -15.11 -10.85 20.59
CA SER A 22 -15.06 -10.09 21.84
C SER A 22 -16.29 -9.19 21.99
N TYR A 23 -16.72 -8.97 23.23
CA TYR A 23 -17.86 -8.09 23.56
C TYR A 23 -17.72 -6.71 22.91
N ASP A 24 -16.52 -6.14 22.95
CA ASP A 24 -16.14 -4.92 22.25
C ASP A 24 -16.35 -4.97 20.73
N SER A 25 -16.04 -6.10 20.09
CA SER A 25 -16.19 -6.28 18.64
C SER A 25 -17.68 -6.40 18.27
N LEU A 26 -18.47 -7.08 19.08
CA LEU A 26 -19.92 -7.19 18.90
C LEU A 26 -20.60 -5.82 19.02
N ILE A 27 -20.29 -5.03 20.06
CA ILE A 27 -20.81 -3.67 20.21
C ILE A 27 -20.40 -2.78 19.03
N LYS A 28 -19.12 -2.82 18.63
CA LYS A 28 -18.62 -2.05 17.48
C LYS A 28 -19.33 -2.42 16.18
N ASN A 29 -19.72 -3.69 16.01
CA ASN A 29 -20.46 -4.19 14.87
C ASN A 29 -21.97 -3.82 14.93
N LEU A 30 -22.58 -3.69 16.10
CA LEU A 30 -23.98 -3.22 16.24
C LEU A 30 -24.17 -1.76 15.76
N VAL A 31 -23.13 -0.93 15.87
CA VAL A 31 -23.16 0.46 15.38
C VAL A 31 -22.92 0.54 13.86
N LEU A 32 -22.50 -0.56 13.23
CA LEU A 32 -22.15 -0.58 11.80
C LEU A 32 -23.31 -0.20 10.86
N PRO A 33 -24.55 -0.70 11.03
CA PRO A 33 -25.67 -0.30 10.18
C PRO A 33 -25.92 1.21 10.22
N PHE A 34 -25.87 1.81 11.41
CA PHE A 34 -26.03 3.26 11.57
C PHE A 34 -24.90 4.03 10.86
N ARG A 35 -23.65 3.55 10.98
CA ARG A 35 -22.50 4.12 10.26
C ARG A 35 -22.63 4.00 8.75
N ILE A 36 -23.17 2.89 8.25
CA ILE A 36 -23.45 2.69 6.82
C ILE A 36 -24.49 3.70 6.35
N ILE A 37 -25.62 3.84 7.05
CA ILE A 37 -26.69 4.79 6.70
C ILE A 37 -26.15 6.23 6.70
N SER A 38 -25.45 6.64 7.77
CA SER A 38 -24.82 7.96 7.86
C SER A 38 -23.83 8.21 6.73
N SER A 39 -23.02 7.21 6.38
CA SER A 39 -22.08 7.31 5.25
C SER A 39 -22.80 7.42 3.91
N LEU A 40 -23.86 6.66 3.68
CA LEU A 40 -24.66 6.73 2.45
C LEU A 40 -25.35 8.10 2.29
N LEU A 41 -25.86 8.69 3.38
CA LEU A 41 -26.41 10.04 3.34
C LEU A 41 -25.35 11.08 2.96
N LYS A 42 -24.14 11.01 3.55
CA LYS A 42 -23.02 11.88 3.18
C LYS A 42 -22.60 11.71 1.72
N ILE A 43 -22.51 10.46 1.26
CA ILE A 43 -22.17 10.17 -0.14
C ILE A 43 -23.26 10.70 -1.08
N ARG A 44 -24.55 10.59 -0.69
CA ARG A 44 -25.66 11.13 -1.50
C ARG A 44 -25.53 12.64 -1.69
N THR A 45 -25.21 13.38 -0.62
CA THR A 45 -24.92 14.82 -0.72
C THR A 45 -23.70 15.08 -1.60
N LEU A 46 -22.61 14.33 -1.38
CA LEU A 46 -21.41 14.43 -2.22
C LEU A 46 -21.71 14.20 -3.70
N PHE A 47 -22.51 13.20 -4.06
CA PHE A 47 -22.88 12.92 -5.45
C PHE A 47 -23.77 14.02 -6.04
N LYS A 48 -24.64 14.64 -5.23
CA LYS A 48 -25.47 15.76 -5.68
C LYS A 48 -24.64 17.01 -5.97
N ASP A 49 -23.64 17.27 -5.14
CA ASP A 49 -22.82 18.49 -5.22
C ASP A 49 -21.69 18.33 -6.25
N PHE A 50 -20.96 17.21 -6.19
CA PHE A 50 -19.83 16.92 -7.08
C PHE A 50 -20.26 16.42 -8.46
N LYS A 51 -21.43 15.77 -8.57
CA LYS A 51 -21.97 15.19 -9.82
C LYS A 51 -20.95 14.34 -10.58
N PRO A 52 -20.46 13.23 -9.99
CA PRO A 52 -19.41 12.44 -10.59
C PRO A 52 -19.86 11.85 -11.93
N GLU A 53 -19.02 11.99 -12.96
CA GLU A 53 -19.21 11.34 -14.26
C GLU A 53 -18.54 9.96 -14.33
N LEU A 54 -17.72 9.63 -13.34
CA LEU A 54 -17.00 8.36 -13.21
C LEU A 54 -16.74 8.06 -11.73
N VAL A 55 -16.86 6.79 -11.34
CA VAL A 55 -16.47 6.33 -10.00
C VAL A 55 -15.42 5.22 -10.11
N ILE A 56 -14.27 5.44 -9.47
CA ILE A 56 -13.17 4.49 -9.42
C ILE A 56 -13.13 3.81 -8.04
N GLY A 57 -13.28 2.49 -8.02
CA GLY A 57 -13.18 1.66 -6.82
C GLY A 57 -11.82 1.01 -6.70
N THR A 58 -11.03 1.37 -5.69
CA THR A 58 -9.68 0.81 -5.46
C THR A 58 -9.67 -0.33 -4.43
N GLY A 59 -10.80 -1.00 -4.21
CA GLY A 59 -10.94 -2.06 -3.21
C GLY A 59 -11.14 -1.55 -1.78
N GLY A 60 -11.23 -2.48 -0.82
CA GLY A 60 -11.52 -2.19 0.59
C GLY A 60 -13.01 -1.90 0.89
N TYR A 61 -13.40 -2.02 2.16
CA TYR A 61 -14.81 -1.88 2.57
C TYR A 61 -15.34 -0.46 2.39
N ALA A 62 -14.49 0.57 2.55
CA ALA A 62 -14.91 1.96 2.40
C ALA A 62 -15.33 2.28 0.97
N SER A 63 -14.64 1.71 -0.04
CA SER A 63 -14.98 1.88 -1.46
C SER A 63 -16.32 1.26 -1.85
N ALA A 64 -16.83 0.28 -1.09
CA ALA A 64 -18.10 -0.38 -1.41
C ALA A 64 -19.30 0.58 -1.39
N LEU A 65 -19.29 1.58 -0.51
CA LEU A 65 -20.41 2.52 -0.34
C LEU A 65 -20.57 3.50 -1.52
N PRO A 66 -19.52 4.22 -1.97
CA PRO A 66 -19.64 5.08 -3.16
C PRO A 66 -19.90 4.26 -4.43
N LEU A 67 -19.35 3.05 -4.54
CA LEU A 67 -19.67 2.14 -5.64
C LEU A 67 -21.15 1.74 -5.62
N LEU A 68 -21.71 1.39 -4.46
CA LEU A 68 -23.13 1.09 -4.32
C LEU A 68 -23.99 2.30 -4.72
N MET A 69 -23.65 3.50 -4.22
CA MET A 69 -24.36 4.73 -4.55
C MET A 69 -24.36 5.00 -6.06
N ALA A 70 -23.23 4.78 -6.74
CA ALA A 70 -23.14 4.92 -8.20
C ALA A 70 -24.12 4.01 -8.93
N THR A 71 -24.28 2.77 -8.45
CA THR A 71 -25.22 1.79 -9.05
C THR A 71 -26.70 2.12 -8.80
N MET A 72 -26.99 3.03 -7.85
CA MET A 72 -28.34 3.46 -7.49
C MET A 72 -28.75 4.78 -8.18
N GLN A 73 -27.85 5.40 -8.96
CA GLN A 73 -28.17 6.65 -9.66
C GLN A 73 -29.14 6.41 -10.82
N LYS A 74 -30.02 7.40 -11.06
CA LYS A 74 -30.96 7.37 -12.19
C LYS A 74 -30.22 7.44 -13.52
N THR A 75 -29.22 8.32 -13.61
CA THR A 75 -28.29 8.37 -14.73
C THR A 75 -27.21 7.34 -14.49
N SER A 76 -26.92 6.51 -15.51
CA SER A 76 -25.84 5.54 -15.42
C SER A 76 -24.50 6.25 -15.24
N ILE A 77 -23.80 5.97 -14.14
CA ILE A 77 -22.44 6.44 -13.90
C ILE A 77 -21.51 5.25 -14.09
N PRO A 78 -20.53 5.30 -15.02
CA PRO A 78 -19.57 4.22 -15.21
C PRO A 78 -18.76 3.97 -13.94
N ILE A 79 -18.51 2.69 -13.69
CA ILE A 79 -17.69 2.22 -12.58
C ILE A 79 -16.44 1.57 -13.15
N ILE A 80 -15.27 2.04 -12.71
CA ILE A 80 -13.99 1.38 -12.99
C ILE A 80 -13.47 0.81 -11.68
N LEU A 81 -13.04 -0.45 -11.70
CA LEU A 81 -12.40 -1.08 -10.56
C LEU A 81 -10.89 -1.16 -10.80
N GLN A 82 -10.09 -0.88 -9.76
CA GLN A 82 -8.66 -1.11 -9.74
C GLN A 82 -8.36 -2.17 -8.68
N GLU A 83 -7.95 -3.36 -9.10
CA GLU A 83 -7.53 -4.45 -8.21
C GLU A 83 -6.01 -4.54 -8.17
N GLN A 84 -5.45 -4.26 -6.99
CA GLN A 84 -3.99 -4.21 -6.82
C GLN A 84 -3.38 -5.58 -6.55
N ASN A 85 -4.14 -6.50 -5.96
CA ASN A 85 -3.62 -7.77 -5.47
C ASN A 85 -3.78 -8.88 -6.51
N SER A 86 -3.01 -9.95 -6.35
CA SER A 86 -3.16 -11.18 -7.16
C SER A 86 -4.47 -11.93 -6.89
N PHE A 87 -5.07 -11.71 -5.71
CA PHE A 87 -6.36 -12.25 -5.33
C PHE A 87 -7.38 -11.12 -5.16
N PRO A 88 -8.46 -11.09 -5.96
CA PRO A 88 -9.44 -10.03 -5.89
C PRO A 88 -10.10 -9.90 -4.51
N GLY A 89 -10.17 -8.68 -4.02
CA GLY A 89 -10.87 -8.37 -2.77
C GLY A 89 -12.39 -8.60 -2.88
N ILE A 90 -13.05 -8.73 -1.73
CA ILE A 90 -14.51 -8.93 -1.66
C ILE A 90 -15.26 -7.80 -2.37
N THR A 91 -14.86 -6.54 -2.15
CA THR A 91 -15.46 -5.38 -2.82
C THR A 91 -15.32 -5.49 -4.34
N THR A 92 -14.12 -5.82 -4.85
CA THR A 92 -13.89 -6.02 -6.29
C THR A 92 -14.82 -7.10 -6.85
N ARG A 93 -14.92 -8.25 -6.17
CA ARG A 93 -15.81 -9.35 -6.59
C ARG A 93 -17.28 -8.96 -6.60
N TRP A 94 -17.75 -8.24 -5.58
CA TRP A 94 -19.16 -7.80 -5.50
C TRP A 94 -19.55 -6.82 -6.59
N PHE A 95 -18.63 -5.94 -6.99
CA PHE A 95 -18.91 -4.93 -8.00
C PHE A 95 -18.44 -5.32 -9.41
N ALA A 96 -17.79 -6.46 -9.59
CA ALA A 96 -17.24 -6.90 -10.87
C ALA A 96 -18.28 -6.93 -12.00
N ASN A 97 -19.49 -7.43 -11.73
CA ASN A 97 -20.56 -7.50 -12.72
C ASN A 97 -21.20 -6.14 -13.05
N LYS A 98 -20.95 -5.12 -12.21
CA LYS A 98 -21.46 -3.76 -12.40
C LYS A 98 -20.40 -2.81 -12.95
N ALA A 99 -19.14 -3.25 -13.01
CA ALA A 99 -18.03 -2.46 -13.48
C ALA A 99 -18.02 -2.40 -15.02
N SER A 100 -17.81 -1.21 -15.56
CA SER A 100 -17.60 -0.99 -16.99
C SER A 100 -16.23 -1.50 -17.44
N LEU A 101 -15.24 -1.43 -16.55
CA LEU A 101 -13.87 -1.90 -16.75
C LEU A 101 -13.24 -2.34 -15.41
N ILE A 102 -12.46 -3.42 -15.43
CA ILE A 102 -11.68 -3.89 -14.29
C ILE A 102 -10.20 -3.84 -14.66
N CYS A 103 -9.49 -2.89 -14.08
CA CYS A 103 -8.04 -2.76 -14.18
C CYS A 103 -7.37 -3.68 -13.14
N ILE A 104 -6.56 -4.62 -13.60
CA ILE A 104 -5.83 -5.57 -12.75
C ILE A 104 -4.33 -5.28 -12.80
N ALA A 105 -3.66 -5.47 -11.67
CA ALA A 105 -2.21 -5.31 -11.57
C ALA A 105 -1.42 -6.56 -11.98
N PHE A 106 -1.96 -7.73 -11.66
CA PHE A 106 -1.37 -9.04 -11.96
C PHE A 106 -2.37 -9.86 -12.77
N LYS A 107 -1.91 -10.82 -13.56
CA LYS A 107 -2.84 -11.75 -14.22
C LYS A 107 -3.61 -12.55 -13.16
N ILE A 108 -4.93 -12.50 -13.22
CA ILE A 108 -5.83 -13.16 -12.26
C ILE A 108 -6.65 -14.22 -12.98
N ASN A 109 -6.70 -15.44 -12.43
CA ASN A 109 -7.60 -16.50 -12.87
C ASN A 109 -8.78 -16.60 -11.88
N ASP A 110 -9.67 -15.60 -11.86
CA ASP A 110 -10.86 -15.59 -11.00
C ASP A 110 -12.13 -15.68 -11.87
N LYS A 111 -12.87 -16.80 -11.73
CA LYS A 111 -14.09 -17.08 -12.48
C LYS A 111 -15.21 -16.06 -12.23
N ASN A 112 -15.13 -15.28 -11.15
CA ASN A 112 -16.10 -14.23 -10.83
C ASN A 112 -15.82 -12.91 -11.56
N LEU A 113 -14.62 -12.74 -12.12
CA LEU A 113 -14.29 -11.59 -12.94
C LEU A 113 -14.56 -11.95 -14.41
N LYS A 114 -15.80 -11.71 -14.86
CA LYS A 114 -16.24 -12.09 -16.23
C LYS A 114 -16.31 -10.93 -17.21
N HIS A 115 -16.13 -9.69 -16.75
CA HIS A 115 -16.37 -8.49 -17.53
C HIS A 115 -15.09 -7.68 -17.76
N LYS A 116 -14.84 -7.30 -19.02
CA LYS A 116 -13.80 -6.36 -19.52
C LYS A 116 -12.65 -6.12 -18.54
N ILE A 117 -11.68 -7.01 -18.55
CA ILE A 117 -10.48 -6.94 -17.72
C ILE A 117 -9.32 -6.42 -18.55
N VAL A 118 -8.57 -5.46 -18.01
CA VAL A 118 -7.35 -4.95 -18.64
C VAL A 118 -6.19 -5.05 -17.64
N LEU A 119 -5.08 -5.62 -18.09
CA LEU A 119 -3.84 -5.67 -17.32
C LEU A 119 -3.13 -4.32 -17.43
N THR A 120 -3.41 -3.43 -16.50
CA THR A 120 -2.81 -2.08 -16.45
C THR A 120 -1.55 -2.02 -15.59
N GLY A 121 -1.35 -3.01 -14.71
CA GLY A 121 -0.43 -2.85 -13.59
C GLY A 121 -1.06 -2.02 -12.46
N ASN A 122 -0.29 -1.76 -11.41
CA ASN A 122 -0.70 -0.82 -10.36
C ASN A 122 -0.29 0.61 -10.71
N PRO A 123 -1.13 1.61 -10.42
CA PRO A 123 -0.71 3.00 -10.47
C PRO A 123 0.35 3.24 -9.39
N ILE A 124 1.54 3.63 -9.83
CA ILE A 124 2.66 4.04 -9.00
C ILE A 124 2.91 5.54 -9.16
N ARG A 125 3.69 6.13 -8.26
CA ARG A 125 4.05 7.55 -8.35
C ARG A 125 4.88 7.80 -9.62
N ASN A 126 4.54 8.84 -10.39
CA ASN A 126 5.24 9.16 -11.64
C ASN A 126 6.76 9.34 -11.47
N ASN A 127 7.19 9.86 -10.33
CA ASN A 127 8.60 10.11 -10.05
C ASN A 127 9.34 8.92 -9.43
N ILE A 128 8.70 7.76 -9.22
CA ILE A 128 9.33 6.66 -8.48
C ILE A 128 10.57 6.09 -9.17
N VAL A 129 10.60 6.15 -10.50
CA VAL A 129 11.72 5.71 -11.35
C VAL A 129 12.73 6.83 -11.62
N LEU A 130 12.46 8.06 -11.18
CA LEU A 130 13.28 9.25 -11.43
C LEU A 130 14.14 9.63 -10.23
N GLY A 131 14.44 8.67 -9.35
CA GLY A 131 15.24 8.90 -8.16
C GLY A 131 16.71 9.20 -8.47
N GLU A 132 17.33 10.02 -7.64
CA GLU A 132 18.74 10.39 -7.77
C GLU A 132 19.60 9.69 -6.71
N LYS A 133 20.49 8.79 -7.14
CA LYS A 133 21.39 8.08 -6.21
C LYS A 133 22.23 9.04 -5.37
N SER A 134 22.72 10.13 -5.95
CA SER A 134 23.54 11.16 -5.28
C SER A 134 22.79 11.83 -4.11
N LEU A 135 21.49 12.10 -4.25
CA LEU A 135 20.67 12.67 -3.19
C LEU A 135 20.58 11.72 -1.99
N ALA A 136 20.25 10.45 -2.23
CA ALA A 136 20.14 9.46 -1.17
C ALA A 136 21.51 9.13 -0.52
N LEU A 137 22.60 9.12 -1.28
CA LEU A 137 23.96 9.00 -0.73
C LEU A 137 24.26 10.12 0.26
N LYS A 138 23.94 11.36 -0.10
CA LYS A 138 24.15 12.54 0.74
C LYS A 138 23.22 12.54 1.95
N GLU A 139 21.93 12.27 1.75
CA GLU A 139 20.91 12.23 2.80
C GLU A 139 21.27 11.22 3.89
N HIS A 140 21.75 10.04 3.49
CA HIS A 140 22.05 8.96 4.42
C HIS A 140 23.54 8.86 4.78
N ASN A 141 24.40 9.74 4.26
CA ASN A 141 25.86 9.72 4.45
C ASN A 141 26.47 8.33 4.17
N LEU A 142 26.25 7.84 2.94
CA LEU A 142 26.67 6.54 2.43
C LEU A 142 27.79 6.67 1.38
N ASP A 143 28.62 5.64 1.24
CA ASP A 143 29.76 5.64 0.29
C ASP A 143 29.30 5.16 -1.09
N GLU A 144 29.52 5.97 -2.12
CA GLU A 144 29.14 5.65 -3.50
C GLU A 144 29.80 4.37 -4.04
N ARG A 145 30.99 4.04 -3.55
CA ARG A 145 31.80 2.90 -3.99
C ARG A 145 31.33 1.57 -3.42
N LYS A 146 30.44 1.59 -2.43
CA LYS A 146 29.91 0.38 -1.78
C LYS A 146 28.54 0.01 -2.32
N LYS A 147 28.24 -1.28 -2.26
CA LYS A 147 26.91 -1.79 -2.61
C LYS A 147 25.92 -1.55 -1.48
N THR A 148 24.70 -1.12 -1.81
CA THR A 148 23.67 -0.77 -0.82
C THR A 148 22.53 -1.80 -0.81
N VAL A 149 22.27 -2.37 0.37
CA VAL A 149 21.06 -3.15 0.65
C VAL A 149 20.04 -2.25 1.33
N PHE A 150 18.87 -2.10 0.72
CA PHE A 150 17.77 -1.34 1.29
C PHE A 150 16.72 -2.27 1.89
N VAL A 151 16.50 -2.17 3.20
CA VAL A 151 15.57 -3.00 3.96
C VAL A 151 14.40 -2.16 4.46
N PHE A 152 13.17 -2.53 4.11
CA PHE A 152 11.98 -1.81 4.57
C PHE A 152 10.72 -2.67 4.65
N GLY A 153 9.80 -2.30 5.55
CA GLY A 153 8.56 -3.05 5.82
C GLY A 153 7.29 -2.48 5.21
N GLY A 154 7.40 -1.39 4.45
CA GLY A 154 6.28 -0.53 4.06
C GLY A 154 6.18 0.68 4.98
N SER A 155 5.14 1.51 4.81
CA SER A 155 5.05 2.81 5.50
C SER A 155 5.03 2.72 7.03
N GLN A 156 4.55 1.61 7.59
CA GLN A 156 4.52 1.38 9.04
C GLN A 156 5.75 0.59 9.56
N GLY A 157 6.69 0.24 8.68
CA GLY A 157 7.76 -0.70 8.99
C GLY A 157 7.26 -2.14 9.16
N SER A 158 8.16 -3.05 9.57
CA SER A 158 7.78 -4.44 9.85
C SER A 158 8.60 -5.01 11.00
N ALA A 159 7.97 -5.21 12.15
CA ALA A 159 8.61 -5.80 13.33
C ALA A 159 9.29 -7.15 13.04
N PHE A 160 8.69 -7.98 12.17
CA PHE A 160 9.32 -9.23 11.73
C PHE A 160 10.61 -9.00 10.95
N LEU A 161 10.61 -8.08 9.98
CA LEU A 161 11.83 -7.76 9.23
C LEU A 161 12.89 -7.19 10.16
N ASN A 162 12.49 -6.31 11.08
CA ASN A 162 13.43 -5.70 12.00
C ASN A 162 14.11 -6.73 12.91
N LYS A 163 13.32 -7.66 13.49
CA LYS A 163 13.85 -8.78 14.28
C LYS A 163 14.73 -9.72 13.46
N SER A 164 14.37 -9.96 12.19
CA SER A 164 15.20 -10.78 11.30
C SER A 164 16.53 -10.08 10.97
N MET A 165 16.51 -8.78 10.71
CA MET A 165 17.73 -8.00 10.49
C MET A 165 18.62 -7.95 11.73
N GLU A 166 18.06 -7.72 12.91
CA GLU A 166 18.82 -7.71 14.18
C GLU A 166 19.66 -8.99 14.37
N LYS A 167 19.15 -10.15 13.97
CA LYS A 167 19.87 -11.44 14.06
C LYS A 167 21.07 -11.55 13.13
N ILE A 168 21.07 -10.82 12.01
CA ILE A 168 22.09 -10.95 10.96
C ILE A 168 22.94 -9.69 10.79
N ILE A 169 22.59 -8.58 11.43
CA ILE A 169 23.20 -7.26 11.19
C ILE A 169 24.72 -7.26 11.41
N ASN A 170 25.18 -7.99 12.43
CA ASN A 170 26.62 -8.10 12.74
C ASN A 170 27.41 -8.85 11.67
N ARG A 171 26.75 -9.64 10.79
CA ARG A 171 27.42 -10.34 9.69
C ARG A 171 27.87 -9.40 8.58
N PHE A 172 27.39 -8.16 8.57
CA PHE A 172 27.80 -7.15 7.59
C PHE A 172 29.08 -6.42 8.00
N ASN A 173 29.57 -6.60 9.23
CA ASN A 173 30.82 -6.02 9.69
C ASN A 173 32.00 -6.56 8.87
N GLY A 174 32.81 -5.67 8.31
CA GLY A 174 33.99 -6.04 7.51
C GLY A 174 33.69 -6.47 6.07
N ILE A 175 32.41 -6.47 5.65
CA ILE A 175 32.03 -6.69 4.25
C ILE A 175 31.89 -5.33 3.56
N SER A 176 32.24 -5.24 2.27
CA SER A 176 32.10 -4.02 1.45
C SER A 176 30.65 -3.78 1.00
N VAL A 177 29.73 -3.78 1.96
CA VAL A 177 28.28 -3.56 1.77
C VAL A 177 27.81 -2.57 2.82
N GLN A 178 26.86 -1.72 2.45
CA GLN A 178 26.17 -0.81 3.36
C GLN A 178 24.66 -1.08 3.36
N ILE A 179 24.00 -0.73 4.46
CA ILE A 179 22.59 -0.99 4.70
C ILE A 179 21.85 0.32 4.93
N LEU A 180 20.78 0.52 4.18
CA LEU A 180 19.72 1.48 4.52
C LEU A 180 18.57 0.69 5.12
N TRP A 181 18.24 0.91 6.39
CA TRP A 181 17.24 0.13 7.12
C TRP A 181 16.12 1.03 7.65
N GLN A 182 14.98 0.98 6.97
CA GLN A 182 13.75 1.61 7.40
C GLN A 182 12.99 0.70 8.37
N THR A 183 12.86 1.16 9.61
CA THR A 183 12.34 0.36 10.73
C THR A 183 10.86 0.59 11.01
N GLY A 184 10.33 1.78 10.66
CA GLY A 184 9.03 2.28 11.07
C GLY A 184 9.14 3.13 12.32
N ASP A 185 8.34 4.20 12.39
CA ASP A 185 8.39 5.19 13.49
C ASP A 185 8.32 4.54 14.88
N ASN A 186 7.41 3.57 15.04
CA ASN A 186 7.16 2.90 16.32
C ASN A 186 8.34 2.02 16.80
N GLU A 187 9.14 1.50 15.86
CA GLU A 187 10.21 0.54 16.16
C GLU A 187 11.60 1.19 16.14
N TYR A 188 11.73 2.41 15.59
CA TYR A 188 13.02 3.07 15.37
C TYR A 188 13.91 3.14 16.62
N ASN A 189 13.33 3.48 17.77
CA ASN A 189 14.07 3.59 19.02
C ASN A 189 14.71 2.26 19.46
N ASN A 190 14.14 1.11 19.07
CA ASN A 190 14.66 -0.20 19.44
C ASN A 190 15.92 -0.58 18.63
N TYR A 191 16.04 -0.04 17.41
CA TYR A 191 17.08 -0.46 16.46
C TYR A 191 18.10 0.65 16.13
N LYS A 192 17.88 1.92 16.51
CA LYS A 192 18.84 3.01 16.26
C LYS A 192 20.24 2.76 16.80
N LYS A 193 20.36 1.91 17.84
CA LYS A 193 21.64 1.46 18.42
C LYS A 193 22.56 0.72 17.43
N TYR A 194 22.01 0.21 16.32
CA TYR A 194 22.77 -0.47 15.26
C TYR A 194 23.33 0.48 14.20
N MET A 195 23.06 1.79 14.31
CA MET A 195 23.56 2.78 13.37
C MET A 195 25.09 2.85 13.40
N SER A 196 25.70 2.89 12.22
CA SER A 196 27.15 3.02 12.01
C SER A 196 27.44 3.72 10.67
N ASP A 197 28.70 3.77 10.27
CA ASP A 197 29.09 4.28 8.95
C ASP A 197 28.52 3.44 7.81
N SER A 198 28.41 2.12 8.02
CA SER A 198 27.89 1.18 7.01
C SER A 198 26.42 0.84 7.20
N ILE A 199 25.80 1.18 8.33
CA ILE A 199 24.39 0.85 8.63
C ILE A 199 23.66 2.13 9.00
N LYS A 200 22.69 2.52 8.17
CA LYS A 200 21.84 3.69 8.39
C LYS A 200 20.46 3.19 8.79
N VAL A 201 20.10 3.45 10.04
CA VAL A 201 18.77 3.11 10.57
C VAL A 201 17.91 4.36 10.52
N THR A 202 16.72 4.25 9.94
CA THR A 202 15.78 5.37 9.81
C THR A 202 14.36 4.93 10.18
N PRO A 203 13.54 5.81 10.80
CA PRO A 203 12.13 5.50 11.03
C PRO A 203 11.34 5.44 9.71
N PHE A 204 11.63 6.33 8.76
CA PHE A 204 10.85 6.51 7.54
C PHE A 204 11.72 7.00 6.38
N ILE A 205 11.33 6.66 5.15
CA ILE A 205 11.98 7.13 3.91
C ILE A 205 11.02 8.05 3.18
N ASN A 206 11.35 9.34 3.13
CA ASN A 206 10.55 10.33 2.42
C ASN A 206 10.74 10.22 0.92
N ASP A 207 12.00 10.22 0.46
CA ASP A 207 12.35 10.05 -0.94
C ASP A 207 12.60 8.58 -1.30
N MET A 208 11.50 7.84 -1.45
CA MET A 208 11.57 6.45 -1.90
C MET A 208 12.18 6.29 -3.29
N ALA A 209 12.07 7.30 -4.17
CA ALA A 209 12.61 7.20 -5.53
C ALA A 209 14.14 7.15 -5.46
N SER A 210 14.76 8.10 -4.74
CA SER A 210 16.21 8.14 -4.56
C SER A 210 16.71 6.96 -3.72
N ALA A 211 15.95 6.49 -2.72
CA ALA A 211 16.27 5.27 -1.99
C ALA A 211 16.31 4.04 -2.91
N TYR A 212 15.32 3.86 -3.80
CA TYR A 212 15.38 2.80 -4.80
C TYR A 212 16.58 2.99 -5.73
N ALA A 213 16.82 4.20 -6.26
CA ALA A 213 17.93 4.49 -7.16
C ALA A 213 19.29 4.11 -6.54
N LEU A 214 19.50 4.44 -5.27
CA LEU A 214 20.66 4.08 -4.46
C LEU A 214 20.84 2.57 -4.25
N SER A 215 19.75 1.82 -4.19
CA SER A 215 19.75 0.41 -3.81
C SER A 215 20.30 -0.48 -4.92
N ASP A 216 21.21 -1.39 -4.55
CA ASP A 216 21.63 -2.52 -5.40
C ASP A 216 20.78 -3.77 -5.13
N LEU A 217 20.25 -3.91 -3.90
CA LEU A 217 19.34 -4.97 -3.50
C LEU A 217 18.26 -4.41 -2.57
N VAL A 218 17.01 -4.81 -2.79
CA VAL A 218 15.89 -4.48 -1.91
C VAL A 218 15.45 -5.70 -1.11
N VAL A 219 15.32 -5.57 0.21
CA VAL A 219 14.72 -6.60 1.08
C VAL A 219 13.46 -6.02 1.71
N CYS A 220 12.29 -6.53 1.30
CA CYS A 220 11.05 -5.89 1.72
C CYS A 220 9.87 -6.85 1.84
N ARG A 221 8.77 -6.34 2.40
CA ARG A 221 7.46 -7.02 2.32
C ARG A 221 6.94 -7.03 0.88
N SER A 222 6.23 -8.08 0.51
CA SER A 222 5.68 -8.27 -0.83
C SER A 222 4.28 -7.64 -1.01
N GLY A 223 4.09 -6.39 -0.56
CA GLY A 223 2.84 -5.66 -0.77
C GLY A 223 2.62 -5.31 -2.25
N ALA A 224 1.38 -5.30 -2.73
CA ALA A 224 1.07 -5.09 -4.15
C ALA A 224 1.74 -3.85 -4.77
N LEU A 225 1.65 -2.69 -4.10
CA LEU A 225 2.29 -1.46 -4.58
C LEU A 225 3.81 -1.54 -4.49
N THR A 226 4.36 -2.12 -3.41
CA THR A 226 5.80 -2.34 -3.26
C THR A 226 6.36 -3.19 -4.40
N LEU A 227 5.70 -4.30 -4.75
CA LEU A 227 6.10 -5.14 -5.88
C LEU A 227 6.09 -4.36 -7.19
N SER A 228 5.10 -3.50 -7.37
CA SER A 228 4.95 -2.70 -8.60
C SER A 228 6.01 -1.62 -8.71
N GLU A 229 6.34 -0.95 -7.59
CA GLU A 229 7.44 0.02 -7.54
C GLU A 229 8.80 -0.65 -7.75
N VAL A 230 9.08 -1.78 -7.07
CA VAL A 230 10.32 -2.54 -7.21
C VAL A 230 10.51 -3.03 -8.65
N ALA A 231 9.45 -3.53 -9.28
CA ALA A 231 9.46 -3.96 -10.67
C ALA A 231 9.70 -2.78 -11.62
N ALA A 232 9.01 -1.64 -11.43
CA ALA A 232 9.19 -0.45 -12.25
C ALA A 232 10.61 0.14 -12.14
N CYS A 233 11.20 0.12 -10.93
CA CYS A 233 12.56 0.57 -10.69
C CYS A 233 13.64 -0.47 -11.10
N GLY A 234 13.24 -1.65 -11.58
CA GLY A 234 14.15 -2.71 -12.03
C GLY A 234 15.07 -3.24 -10.94
N LYS A 235 14.61 -3.28 -9.67
CA LYS A 235 15.48 -3.62 -8.54
C LYS A 235 15.48 -5.11 -8.22
N PRO A 236 16.65 -5.76 -8.14
CA PRO A 236 16.77 -7.08 -7.52
C PRO A 236 16.17 -7.06 -6.12
N SER A 237 15.39 -8.08 -5.75
CA SER A 237 14.71 -8.07 -4.46
C SER A 237 14.58 -9.43 -3.80
N ILE A 238 14.67 -9.42 -2.46
CA ILE A 238 14.26 -10.51 -1.58
C ILE A 238 12.92 -10.09 -0.97
N LEU A 239 11.88 -10.79 -1.39
CA LEU A 239 10.50 -10.51 -0.99
C LEU A 239 10.11 -11.43 0.17
N ILE A 240 9.59 -10.84 1.24
CA ILE A 240 9.22 -11.56 2.46
C ILE A 240 7.70 -11.43 2.68
N PRO A 241 6.90 -12.40 2.20
CA PRO A 241 5.44 -12.36 2.31
C PRO A 241 4.96 -12.27 3.76
N PHE A 242 3.85 -11.58 3.97
CA PHE A 242 3.18 -11.56 5.26
C PHE A 242 2.26 -12.78 5.35
N ALA A 243 2.53 -13.69 6.29
CA ALA A 243 1.85 -14.98 6.37
C ALA A 243 0.31 -14.88 6.48
N ALA A 244 -0.21 -13.84 7.14
CA ALA A 244 -1.65 -13.62 7.26
C ALA A 244 -2.26 -12.77 6.14
N ALA A 245 -1.54 -12.52 5.04
CA ALA A 245 -2.09 -11.86 3.86
C ALA A 245 -3.16 -12.74 3.19
N ALA A 246 -4.12 -12.10 2.54
CA ALA A 246 -5.16 -12.82 1.81
C ALA A 246 -4.55 -13.58 0.62
N GLY A 247 -4.85 -14.88 0.50
CA GLY A 247 -4.43 -15.72 -0.62
C GLY A 247 -3.09 -16.44 -0.46
N ASN A 248 -2.50 -16.45 0.74
CA ASN A 248 -1.47 -17.43 1.09
C ASN A 248 -2.07 -18.81 1.37
#